data_AF-A0A2A7X089-F1
#
_entry.id   AF-A0A2A7X089-F1
#
_cell.length_a   1.000
_cell.length_b   1.000
_cell.length_c   1.000
_cell.angle_alpha   90.00
_cell.angle_beta   90.00
_cell.angle_gamma   90.00
#
_symmetry.space_group_name_H-M   'P 1'
#
loop_
_entity.id
_entity.type
_entity.pdbx_description
1 polymer ?
#
loop_
_entity_poly.entity_id
_entity_poly.type
_entity_poly.pdbx_seq_one_letter_code
_entity_poly.pdbx_strand_id
1 'polypeptide(L)'
;MIKSICKTTLALSILTGGLFYSNITPNAIKTVEAATVNGTVTATVLNVRSGPSTSNKIVGTLKKGAKVSITSTSGTWYKITSGSKTGWVSSKYIKKSATTVSTATVNKMKTLGTSKQLIVVSASNESTRNALIETFEKSGSTWKKLHTYTGVIGKNGMISNKHEGDYETPEGKYTITTAFGRNTNPGTKMTYRKITSNDVWVDDSNSKLYNTWQSASANNGRWKTAEKMNISQYDYGFVINYNQARTPGKGSAIFFHIAGTSGYTAGCTATSKTNVVSILKWLDPAKKPLIIQTPLNKLSQY
;
A
#
# COMPACT_ATOMS: atom_id res chain seq x y z
N MET A 1 57.75 12.24 45.30
CA MET A 1 57.10 11.69 46.50
C MET A 1 56.94 10.19 46.31
N ILE A 2 57.51 9.42 47.24
CA ILE A 2 57.71 7.96 47.19
C ILE A 2 56.77 7.29 48.22
N LYS A 3 56.35 6.03 47.95
CA LYS A 3 55.69 5.04 48.85
C LYS A 3 54.23 5.36 49.25
N SER A 4 53.31 4.44 49.56
CA SER A 4 53.16 2.98 49.46
C SER A 4 51.86 2.62 50.23
N ILE A 5 50.99 1.80 49.64
CA ILE A 5 50.09 0.79 50.25
C ILE A 5 49.12 1.23 51.39
N CYS A 6 47.80 1.04 51.18
CA CYS A 6 47.01 0.17 52.05
C CYS A 6 45.76 -0.39 51.37
N LYS A 7 45.53 -1.68 51.62
CA LYS A 7 44.47 -2.55 51.10
C LYS A 7 43.19 -2.37 51.90
N THR A 8 42.03 -2.47 51.25
CA THR A 8 40.89 -3.22 51.81
C THR A 8 40.03 -3.79 50.68
N THR A 9 40.10 -5.11 50.59
CA THR A 9 39.19 -6.03 49.90
C THR A 9 37.83 -5.99 50.58
N LEU A 10 36.73 -5.99 49.82
CA LEU A 10 35.58 -6.83 50.18
C LEU A 10 34.94 -7.42 48.92
N ALA A 11 34.93 -8.73 48.92
CA ALA A 11 34.33 -9.66 47.98
C ALA A 11 32.79 -9.53 47.97
N LEU A 12 32.17 -9.54 46.79
CA LEU A 12 31.42 -10.68 46.24
C LEU A 12 29.94 -10.71 46.65
N SER A 13 29.06 -10.35 45.71
CA SER A 13 27.83 -11.10 45.50
C SER A 13 27.66 -11.35 44.01
N ILE A 14 27.80 -12.62 43.67
CA ILE A 14 27.49 -13.20 42.38
C ILE A 14 25.96 -13.15 42.28
N LEU A 15 25.42 -12.36 41.36
CA LEU A 15 24.08 -12.61 40.85
C LEU A 15 24.21 -13.00 39.39
N THR A 16 23.99 -14.29 39.18
CA THR A 16 23.93 -14.99 37.91
C THR A 16 23.17 -14.16 36.87
N GLY A 17 23.91 -13.66 35.88
CA GLY A 17 23.36 -13.11 34.64
C GLY A 17 22.69 -14.23 33.86
N GLY A 18 21.45 -14.55 34.23
CA GLY A 18 20.55 -15.37 33.43
C GLY A 18 20.36 -14.68 32.09
N LEU A 19 20.95 -15.26 31.05
CA LEU A 19 20.63 -14.98 29.65
C LEU A 19 19.14 -15.24 29.45
N PHE A 20 18.33 -14.20 29.54
CA PHE A 20 16.95 -14.23 29.04
C PHE A 20 17.01 -14.26 27.51
N TYR A 21 17.08 -15.46 26.97
CA TYR A 21 16.64 -15.75 25.61
C TYR A 21 15.16 -15.41 25.53
N SER A 22 14.87 -14.18 25.13
CA SER A 22 13.53 -13.81 24.70
C SER A 22 13.29 -14.54 23.38
N ASN A 23 12.63 -15.70 23.46
CA ASN A 23 11.99 -16.35 22.32
C ASN A 23 10.97 -15.35 21.75
N ILE A 24 11.39 -14.57 20.76
CA ILE A 24 10.49 -13.78 19.95
C ILE A 24 9.67 -14.79 19.13
N THR A 25 8.55 -15.19 19.70
CA THR A 25 7.46 -15.79 18.96
C THR A 25 7.10 -14.86 17.79
N PRO A 26 6.86 -15.39 16.57
CA PRO A 26 6.47 -14.57 15.44
C PRO A 26 5.11 -13.96 15.75
N ASN A 27 5.13 -12.73 16.28
CA ASN A 27 3.95 -12.07 16.76
C ASN A 27 3.10 -11.68 15.54
N ALA A 28 1.99 -12.40 15.42
CA ALA A 28 0.75 -12.11 14.73
C ALA A 28 0.78 -11.02 13.64
N ILE A 29 0.45 -11.44 12.42
CA ILE A 29 0.05 -10.62 11.27
C ILE A 29 -0.81 -9.45 11.76
N LYS A 30 -0.24 -8.23 11.77
CA LYS A 30 -1.00 -7.00 11.98
C LYS A 30 -2.04 -6.91 10.88
N THR A 31 -3.29 -6.96 11.29
CA THR A 31 -4.45 -6.92 10.42
C THR A 31 -4.43 -5.67 9.57
N VAL A 32 -4.46 -5.88 8.25
CA VAL A 32 -4.82 -4.86 7.29
C VAL A 32 -6.18 -4.29 7.71
N GLU A 33 -6.20 -3.01 8.06
CA GLU A 33 -7.43 -2.22 8.08
C GLU A 33 -8.11 -2.46 6.74
N ALA A 34 -9.42 -2.71 6.67
CA ALA A 34 -10.03 -3.08 5.40
C ALA A 34 -10.25 -1.83 4.54
N ALA A 35 -10.35 -1.99 3.21
CA ALA A 35 -11.09 -1.03 2.40
C ALA A 35 -12.45 -0.81 3.04
N THR A 36 -13.13 0.28 2.70
CA THR A 36 -14.60 0.27 2.84
C THR A 36 -15.14 -0.78 1.87
N VAL A 37 -14.94 -2.04 2.27
CA VAL A 37 -15.51 -3.21 1.66
C VAL A 37 -16.88 -3.22 2.29
N ASN A 38 -17.88 -2.88 1.48
CA ASN A 38 -19.23 -3.08 1.93
C ASN A 38 -19.40 -4.57 2.20
N GLY A 39 -20.24 -4.89 3.16
CA GLY A 39 -20.55 -6.25 3.54
C GLY A 39 -22.05 -6.42 3.52
N THR A 40 -22.49 -7.64 3.27
CA THR A 40 -23.88 -8.04 3.50
C THR A 40 -23.89 -9.08 4.60
N VAL A 41 -24.71 -8.85 5.62
CA VAL A 41 -24.90 -9.81 6.70
C VAL A 41 -25.54 -11.09 6.15
N THR A 42 -24.92 -12.24 6.40
CA THR A 42 -25.41 -13.55 5.95
C THR A 42 -26.21 -14.31 7.01
N ALA A 43 -25.96 -14.02 8.30
CA ALA A 43 -26.68 -14.61 9.43
C ALA A 43 -28.08 -14.00 9.60
N THR A 44 -29.05 -14.79 10.06
CA THR A 44 -30.42 -14.32 10.36
C THR A 44 -30.42 -13.14 11.32
N VAL A 45 -29.63 -13.25 12.40
CA VAL A 45 -29.33 -12.17 13.35
C VAL A 45 -27.84 -12.23 13.68
N LEU A 46 -27.16 -11.09 13.56
CA LEU A 46 -25.74 -10.92 13.84
C LEU A 46 -25.55 -9.94 14.98
N ASN A 47 -24.90 -10.38 16.05
CA ASN A 47 -24.56 -9.52 17.20
C ASN A 47 -23.43 -8.56 16.81
N VAL A 48 -23.67 -7.27 17.07
CA VAL A 48 -22.67 -6.21 17.02
C VAL A 48 -22.14 -6.01 18.43
N ARG A 49 -20.83 -6.09 18.62
CA ARG A 49 -20.17 -6.08 19.94
C ARG A 49 -19.28 -4.86 20.13
N SER A 50 -18.99 -4.51 21.39
CA SER A 50 -18.11 -3.39 21.72
C SER A 50 -16.64 -3.64 21.38
N GLY A 51 -16.22 -4.91 21.22
CA GLY A 51 -14.86 -5.32 20.89
C GLY A 51 -14.80 -6.62 20.07
N PRO A 52 -13.62 -6.97 19.52
CA PRO A 52 -13.42 -8.12 18.64
C PRO A 52 -13.32 -9.46 19.40
N SER A 53 -14.30 -9.76 20.26
CA SER A 53 -14.42 -11.03 20.97
C SER A 53 -15.87 -11.39 21.26
N THR A 54 -16.17 -12.68 21.37
CA THR A 54 -17.49 -13.17 21.81
C THR A 54 -17.79 -12.84 23.27
N SER A 55 -16.78 -12.52 24.08
CA SER A 55 -16.94 -12.08 25.47
C SER A 55 -17.28 -10.58 25.60
N ASN A 56 -17.06 -9.77 24.56
CA ASN A 56 -17.40 -8.35 24.61
C ASN A 56 -18.93 -8.12 24.60
N LYS A 57 -19.37 -7.05 25.28
CA LYS A 57 -20.77 -6.64 25.38
C LYS A 57 -21.42 -6.49 24.00
N ILE A 58 -22.64 -7.01 23.84
CA ILE A 58 -23.47 -6.76 22.67
C ILE A 58 -23.99 -5.33 22.73
N VAL A 59 -23.71 -4.53 21.71
CA VAL A 59 -24.12 -3.12 21.58
C VAL A 59 -25.21 -2.93 20.51
N GLY A 60 -25.59 -4.00 19.82
CA GLY A 60 -26.69 -4.00 18.88
C GLY A 60 -26.77 -5.30 18.07
N THR A 61 -27.70 -5.35 17.14
CA THR A 61 -27.86 -6.49 16.21
C THR A 61 -28.13 -6.01 14.79
N LEU A 62 -27.81 -6.86 13.82
CA LEU A 62 -28.09 -6.68 12.40
C LEU A 62 -28.83 -7.90 11.86
N LYS A 63 -29.80 -7.71 10.99
CA LYS A 63 -30.54 -8.80 10.33
C LYS A 63 -29.83 -9.25 9.04
N LYS A 64 -30.12 -10.47 8.58
CA LYS A 64 -29.69 -10.96 7.27
C LYS A 64 -30.01 -9.94 6.17
N GLY A 65 -29.09 -9.74 5.25
CA GLY A 65 -29.22 -8.78 4.15
C GLY A 65 -28.85 -7.34 4.51
N ALA A 66 -28.64 -7.01 5.80
CA ALA A 66 -28.18 -5.67 6.19
C ALA A 66 -26.84 -5.34 5.50
N LYS A 67 -26.76 -4.14 4.92
CA LYS A 67 -25.52 -3.62 4.33
C LYS A 67 -24.69 -2.96 5.43
N VAL A 68 -23.42 -3.29 5.47
CA VAL A 68 -22.46 -2.72 6.43
C VAL A 68 -21.28 -2.15 5.68
N SER A 69 -20.68 -1.08 6.20
CA SER A 69 -19.36 -0.64 5.77
C SER A 69 -18.34 -1.24 6.73
N ILE A 70 -17.41 -2.07 6.22
CA ILE A 70 -16.31 -2.57 7.05
C ILE A 70 -15.27 -1.46 7.19
N THR A 71 -14.97 -1.07 8.42
CA THR A 71 -14.06 0.05 8.74
C THR A 71 -12.74 -0.41 9.36
N SER A 72 -12.68 -1.62 9.93
CA SER A 72 -11.44 -2.20 10.45
C SER A 72 -11.51 -3.72 10.52
N THR A 73 -10.37 -4.38 10.65
CA THR A 73 -10.27 -5.84 10.87
C THR A 73 -9.35 -6.11 12.06
N SER A 74 -9.74 -7.06 12.91
CA SER A 74 -8.91 -7.57 14.01
C SER A 74 -9.11 -9.07 14.12
N GLY A 75 -8.10 -9.85 13.74
CA GLY A 75 -8.23 -11.30 13.55
C GLY A 75 -9.43 -11.66 12.68
N THR A 76 -10.35 -12.48 13.22
CA THR A 76 -11.59 -12.90 12.55
C THR A 76 -12.76 -11.94 12.77
N TRP A 77 -12.52 -10.69 13.15
CA TRP A 77 -13.56 -9.68 13.42
C TRP A 77 -13.45 -8.50 12.49
N TYR A 78 -14.61 -7.99 12.07
CA TYR A 78 -14.74 -6.74 11.35
C TYR A 78 -15.36 -5.67 12.25
N LYS A 79 -14.73 -4.51 12.35
CA LYS A 79 -15.41 -3.30 12.81
C LYS A 79 -16.25 -2.79 11.65
N ILE A 80 -17.51 -2.48 11.92
CA ILE A 80 -18.48 -2.08 10.90
C ILE A 80 -19.22 -0.81 11.31
N THR A 81 -19.79 -0.13 10.31
CA THR A 81 -20.85 0.87 10.48
C THR A 81 -22.08 0.47 9.65
N SER A 82 -23.28 0.74 10.17
CA SER A 82 -24.56 0.48 9.48
C SER A 82 -25.64 1.43 10.02
N GLY A 83 -25.88 2.54 9.32
CA GLY A 83 -26.67 3.65 9.85
C GLY A 83 -25.99 4.24 11.10
N SER A 84 -26.73 4.38 12.19
CA SER A 84 -26.19 4.85 13.49
C SER A 84 -25.41 3.79 14.28
N LYS A 85 -25.40 2.52 13.84
CA LYS A 85 -24.76 1.42 14.58
C LYS A 85 -23.29 1.30 14.19
N THR A 86 -22.40 1.32 15.18
CA THR A 86 -20.97 1.05 15.04
C THR A 86 -20.54 -0.02 16.04
N GLY A 87 -19.71 -0.97 15.62
CA GLY A 87 -19.15 -1.99 16.52
C GLY A 87 -18.49 -3.13 15.76
N TRP A 88 -18.20 -4.23 16.46
CA TRP A 88 -17.47 -5.38 15.94
C TRP A 88 -18.40 -6.56 15.67
N VAL A 89 -18.24 -7.21 14.51
CA VAL A 89 -18.98 -8.41 14.10
C VAL A 89 -18.02 -9.50 13.65
N SER A 90 -18.41 -10.76 13.81
CA SER A 90 -17.60 -11.87 13.31
C SER A 90 -17.57 -11.86 11.77
N SER A 91 -16.37 -11.93 11.21
CA SER A 91 -16.14 -11.92 9.76
C SER A 91 -16.82 -13.07 9.01
N LYS A 92 -17.05 -14.20 9.69
CA LYS A 92 -17.76 -15.39 9.17
C LYS A 92 -19.17 -15.05 8.65
N TYR A 93 -19.79 -14.01 9.19
CA TYR A 93 -21.18 -13.65 8.87
C TYR A 93 -21.31 -12.44 7.95
N ILE A 94 -20.20 -12.00 7.35
CA ILE A 94 -20.20 -10.87 6.42
C ILE A 94 -19.71 -11.33 5.05
N LYS A 95 -20.61 -11.31 4.07
CA LYS A 95 -20.25 -11.45 2.66
C LYS A 95 -19.74 -10.10 2.16
N LYS A 96 -18.43 -9.98 1.99
CA LYS A 96 -17.79 -8.80 1.39
C LYS A 96 -18.33 -8.55 -0.03
N SER A 97 -18.65 -7.29 -0.32
CA SER A 97 -19.01 -6.71 -1.60
C SER A 97 -18.15 -5.47 -1.80
N ALA A 98 -17.05 -5.63 -2.51
CA ALA A 98 -16.22 -4.49 -2.88
C ALA A 98 -16.89 -3.77 -4.08
N THR A 99 -17.00 -2.44 -4.02
CA THR A 99 -17.45 -1.67 -5.18
C THR A 99 -16.35 -1.70 -6.22
N THR A 100 -16.59 -2.40 -7.33
CA THR A 100 -15.64 -2.52 -8.44
C THR A 100 -15.95 -1.48 -9.52
N VAL A 101 -14.92 -0.99 -10.20
CA VAL A 101 -15.05 -0.09 -11.35
C VAL A 101 -15.56 -0.87 -12.55
N SER A 102 -16.71 -0.50 -13.08
CA SER A 102 -17.30 -1.25 -14.20
C SER A 102 -16.59 -0.94 -15.52
N THR A 103 -16.62 -1.89 -16.46
CA THR A 103 -16.20 -1.66 -17.85
C THR A 103 -16.97 -0.49 -18.49
N ALA A 104 -18.25 -0.33 -18.18
CA ALA A 104 -19.06 0.78 -18.68
C ALA A 104 -18.55 2.15 -18.19
N THR A 105 -18.07 2.22 -16.94
CA THR A 105 -17.43 3.42 -16.39
C THR A 105 -16.16 3.76 -17.16
N VAL A 106 -15.26 2.78 -17.36
CA VAL A 106 -14.00 2.99 -18.09
C VAL A 106 -14.24 3.37 -19.55
N ASN A 107 -15.25 2.78 -20.22
CA ASN A 107 -15.61 3.15 -21.59
C ASN A 107 -16.10 4.60 -21.73
N LYS A 108 -16.57 5.23 -20.66
CA LYS A 108 -16.98 6.64 -20.65
C LYS A 108 -15.81 7.59 -20.45
N MET A 109 -14.65 7.11 -20.00
CA MET A 109 -13.49 7.97 -19.73
C MET A 109 -12.96 8.64 -20.99
N LYS A 110 -12.71 9.94 -20.93
CA LYS A 110 -12.34 10.76 -22.11
C LYS A 110 -10.86 11.06 -22.20
N THR A 111 -10.12 10.93 -21.10
CA THR A 111 -8.73 11.37 -21.00
C THR A 111 -7.72 10.24 -21.22
N LEU A 112 -8.15 9.04 -21.62
CA LEU A 112 -7.27 7.86 -21.80
C LEU A 112 -6.44 7.90 -23.10
N GLY A 113 -6.76 8.81 -24.02
CA GLY A 113 -6.03 9.00 -25.28
C GLY A 113 -5.87 7.71 -26.09
N THR A 114 -4.64 7.42 -26.54
CA THR A 114 -4.32 6.24 -27.36
C THR A 114 -3.95 4.99 -26.53
N SER A 115 -4.10 5.04 -25.21
CA SER A 115 -3.77 3.91 -24.34
C SER A 115 -4.66 2.70 -24.64
N LYS A 116 -4.05 1.51 -24.51
CA LYS A 116 -4.73 0.22 -24.62
C LYS A 116 -4.63 -0.60 -23.32
N GLN A 117 -3.93 -0.12 -22.31
CA GLN A 117 -3.82 -0.76 -20.99
C GLN A 117 -4.05 0.27 -19.89
N LEU A 118 -4.95 -0.04 -18.96
CA LEU A 118 -5.29 0.82 -17.85
C LEU A 118 -5.28 0.03 -16.55
N ILE A 119 -4.61 0.57 -15.54
CA ILE A 119 -4.77 0.18 -14.14
C ILE A 119 -5.63 1.25 -13.47
N VAL A 120 -6.71 0.85 -12.80
CA VAL A 120 -7.47 1.74 -11.92
C VAL A 120 -7.25 1.28 -10.48
N VAL A 121 -6.62 2.14 -9.69
CA VAL A 121 -6.47 2.01 -8.25
C VAL A 121 -7.55 2.86 -7.61
N SER A 122 -8.54 2.23 -7.00
CA SER A 122 -9.67 2.93 -6.40
C SER A 122 -9.84 2.63 -4.93
N ALA A 123 -10.00 3.68 -4.14
CA ALA A 123 -10.45 3.63 -2.75
C ALA A 123 -11.89 4.15 -2.65
N SER A 124 -12.61 3.78 -1.61
CA SER A 124 -14.00 4.22 -1.41
C SER A 124 -14.14 5.73 -1.25
N ASN A 125 -13.16 6.36 -0.61
CA ASN A 125 -13.03 7.80 -0.41
C ASN A 125 -11.56 8.15 -0.19
N GLU A 126 -11.28 9.45 -0.04
CA GLU A 126 -9.97 10.07 0.08
C GLU A 126 -9.20 9.57 1.31
N SER A 127 -9.85 9.25 2.42
CA SER A 127 -9.14 8.81 3.65
C SER A 127 -8.95 7.30 3.74
N THR A 128 -9.44 6.54 2.76
CA THR A 128 -9.38 5.08 2.78
C THR A 128 -8.07 4.55 2.22
N ARG A 129 -7.34 3.78 3.04
CA ARG A 129 -6.01 3.27 2.70
C ARG A 129 -5.96 1.98 1.88
N ASN A 130 -7.09 1.29 1.74
CA ASN A 130 -7.11 0.06 0.97
C ASN A 130 -7.79 0.32 -0.34
N ALA A 131 -7.24 -0.30 -1.37
CA ALA A 131 -7.68 -0.09 -2.72
C ALA A 131 -8.08 -1.42 -3.36
N LEU A 132 -8.98 -1.31 -4.33
CA LEU A 132 -9.00 -2.27 -5.42
C LEU A 132 -8.03 -1.79 -6.49
N ILE A 133 -7.31 -2.73 -7.09
CA ILE A 133 -6.44 -2.50 -8.24
C ILE A 133 -7.04 -3.32 -9.37
N GLU A 134 -7.55 -2.65 -10.39
CA GLU A 134 -8.30 -3.28 -11.46
C GLU A 134 -7.64 -3.02 -12.80
N THR A 135 -7.39 -4.08 -13.56
CA THR A 135 -6.74 -3.97 -14.87
C THR A 135 -7.77 -4.05 -15.98
N PHE A 136 -7.59 -3.19 -16.97
CA PHE A 136 -8.42 -3.11 -18.16
C PHE A 136 -7.54 -3.10 -19.40
N GLU A 137 -7.98 -3.81 -20.43
CA GLU A 137 -7.32 -3.81 -21.74
C GLU A 137 -8.33 -3.46 -22.84
N LYS A 138 -7.89 -2.64 -23.79
CA LYS A 138 -8.72 -2.17 -24.89
C LYS A 138 -8.70 -3.16 -26.06
N SER A 139 -9.87 -3.65 -26.43
CA SER A 139 -10.12 -4.51 -27.58
C SER A 139 -10.99 -3.75 -28.57
N GLY A 140 -10.43 -3.37 -29.73
CA GLY A 140 -11.07 -2.42 -30.64
C GLY A 140 -11.26 -1.05 -29.97
N SER A 141 -12.51 -0.57 -29.94
CA SER A 141 -12.88 0.68 -29.28
C SER A 141 -13.26 0.53 -27.80
N THR A 142 -13.46 -0.71 -27.33
CA THR A 142 -14.04 -1.00 -26.02
C THR A 142 -13.00 -1.53 -25.04
N TRP A 143 -13.00 -1.01 -23.82
CA TRP A 143 -12.25 -1.54 -22.70
C TRP A 143 -12.89 -2.82 -22.16
N LYS A 144 -12.09 -3.74 -21.65
CA LYS A 144 -12.56 -4.93 -20.92
C LYS A 144 -11.77 -5.06 -19.63
N LYS A 145 -12.47 -5.27 -18.51
CA LYS A 145 -11.82 -5.64 -17.26
C LYS A 145 -11.21 -7.03 -17.38
N LEU A 146 -9.98 -7.20 -16.92
CA LEU A 146 -9.28 -8.48 -16.89
C LEU A 146 -9.22 -9.04 -15.47
N HIS A 147 -8.70 -8.25 -14.53
CA HIS A 147 -8.48 -8.71 -13.16
C HIS A 147 -8.84 -7.64 -12.14
N THR A 148 -9.24 -8.10 -10.96
CA THR A 148 -9.44 -7.29 -9.76
C THR A 148 -8.53 -7.85 -8.66
N TYR A 149 -7.66 -7.02 -8.13
CA TYR A 149 -6.76 -7.33 -7.03
C TYR A 149 -7.09 -6.45 -5.82
N THR A 150 -6.74 -6.93 -4.63
CA THR A 150 -6.72 -6.10 -3.42
C THR A 150 -5.35 -5.48 -3.24
N GLY A 151 -5.30 -4.27 -2.67
CA GLY A 151 -4.05 -3.59 -2.36
C GLY A 151 -4.21 -2.55 -1.27
N VAL A 152 -3.11 -1.89 -0.94
CA VAL A 152 -3.01 -0.80 0.02
C VAL A 152 -2.33 0.39 -0.64
N ILE A 153 -2.63 1.58 -0.14
CA ILE A 153 -2.11 2.86 -0.59
C ILE A 153 -1.56 3.64 0.61
N GLY A 154 -1.30 4.94 0.44
CA GLY A 154 -0.75 5.82 1.47
C GLY A 154 -1.49 5.70 2.81
N LYS A 155 -0.75 5.81 3.92
CA LYS A 155 -1.27 5.79 5.29
C LYS A 155 -2.44 6.74 5.49
N ASN A 156 -2.48 7.89 4.85
CA ASN A 156 -3.56 8.86 5.04
C ASN A 156 -4.60 8.82 3.91
N GLY A 157 -4.44 7.89 2.95
CA GLY A 157 -5.36 7.69 1.83
C GLY A 157 -4.83 8.31 0.54
N MET A 158 -5.66 9.07 -0.17
CA MET A 158 -5.35 9.73 -1.44
C MET A 158 -5.52 11.24 -1.34
N ILE A 159 -4.68 11.99 -2.05
CA ILE A 159 -4.74 13.46 -2.09
C ILE A 159 -4.52 14.00 -3.50
N SER A 160 -5.23 15.07 -3.85
CA SER A 160 -5.06 15.78 -5.12
C SER A 160 -3.90 16.78 -5.13
N ASN A 161 -3.63 17.43 -3.99
CA ASN A 161 -2.53 18.38 -3.81
C ASN A 161 -1.46 17.80 -2.88
N LYS A 162 -0.74 16.80 -3.39
CA LYS A 162 0.29 16.06 -2.66
C LYS A 162 1.49 16.95 -2.27
N HIS A 163 2.06 16.67 -1.10
CA HIS A 163 3.33 17.23 -0.66
C HIS A 163 4.24 16.16 -0.05
N GLU A 164 5.52 16.48 0.13
CA GLU A 164 6.45 15.52 0.71
C GLU A 164 6.11 15.22 2.18
N GLY A 165 6.16 13.94 2.56
CA GLY A 165 5.87 13.48 3.93
C GLY A 165 4.40 13.44 4.34
N ASP A 166 3.44 13.63 3.43
CA ASP A 166 1.99 13.58 3.73
C ASP A 166 1.46 12.15 4.03
N TYR A 167 2.20 11.12 3.62
CA TYR A 167 1.78 9.72 3.64
C TYR A 167 0.51 9.43 2.81
N GLU A 168 0.26 10.18 1.74
CA GLU A 168 -0.92 10.04 0.87
C GLU A 168 -0.52 9.63 -0.54
N THR A 169 -1.36 8.82 -1.19
CA THR A 169 -1.18 8.46 -2.59
C THR A 169 -1.69 9.57 -3.50
N PRO A 170 -0.90 10.03 -4.49
CA PRO A 170 -1.37 11.10 -5.36
C PRO A 170 -2.54 10.64 -6.23
N GLU A 171 -3.66 11.34 -6.12
CA GLU A 171 -4.77 11.22 -7.06
C GLU A 171 -4.33 11.68 -8.45
N GLY A 172 -4.79 11.01 -9.51
CA GLY A 172 -4.50 11.45 -10.87
C GLY A 172 -4.34 10.30 -11.85
N LYS A 173 -3.93 10.67 -13.07
CA LYS A 173 -3.65 9.76 -14.18
C LYS A 173 -2.18 9.89 -14.54
N TYR A 174 -1.47 8.77 -14.50
CA TYR A 174 -0.03 8.71 -14.67
C TYR A 174 0.34 7.68 -15.74
N THR A 175 1.46 7.92 -16.41
CA THR A 175 2.10 6.92 -17.27
C THR A 175 2.98 5.99 -16.43
N ILE A 176 3.32 4.84 -17.00
CA ILE A 176 4.24 3.86 -16.42
C ILE A 176 5.43 3.73 -17.38
N THR A 177 6.65 3.97 -16.90
CA THR A 177 7.85 3.95 -17.76
C THR A 177 8.75 2.76 -17.50
N THR A 178 9.16 2.56 -16.25
CA THR A 178 10.21 1.61 -15.90
C THR A 178 9.71 0.64 -14.85
N ALA A 179 9.72 -0.65 -15.20
CA ALA A 179 9.63 -1.73 -14.23
C ALA A 179 10.99 -1.91 -13.56
N PHE A 180 11.00 -2.43 -12.34
CA PHE A 180 12.22 -2.66 -11.60
C PHE A 180 12.12 -3.87 -10.68
N GLY A 181 13.27 -4.29 -10.16
CA GLY A 181 13.30 -5.17 -9.00
C GLY A 181 14.67 -5.64 -8.59
N ARG A 182 14.75 -6.16 -7.36
CA ARG A 182 15.96 -6.84 -6.83
C ARG A 182 16.20 -8.21 -7.46
N ASN A 183 15.17 -8.81 -8.06
CA ASN A 183 15.23 -10.11 -8.73
C ASN A 183 15.42 -9.94 -10.25
N THR A 184 15.53 -11.03 -11.00
CA THR A 184 15.61 -10.95 -12.47
C THR A 184 14.25 -10.54 -13.05
N ASN A 185 14.23 -10.04 -14.30
CA ASN A 185 12.98 -9.65 -14.95
C ASN A 185 11.96 -10.81 -14.87
N PRO A 186 10.76 -10.60 -14.28
CA PRO A 186 9.77 -11.65 -14.11
C PRO A 186 9.03 -12.05 -15.41
N GLY A 187 9.44 -11.50 -16.56
CA GLY A 187 8.78 -11.66 -17.86
C GLY A 187 7.95 -10.44 -18.29
N THR A 188 8.22 -9.25 -17.74
CA THR A 188 7.61 -8.01 -18.23
C THR A 188 8.22 -7.59 -19.56
N LYS A 189 7.39 -6.99 -20.42
CA LYS A 189 7.83 -6.33 -21.66
C LYS A 189 8.28 -4.89 -21.44
N MET A 190 7.99 -4.32 -20.28
CA MET A 190 8.47 -2.99 -19.91
C MET A 190 10.00 -3.01 -19.81
N THR A 191 10.63 -1.85 -20.00
CA THR A 191 12.04 -1.68 -19.59
C THR A 191 12.19 -2.07 -18.13
N TYR A 192 13.12 -2.98 -17.84
CA TYR A 192 13.32 -3.53 -16.50
C TYR A 192 14.69 -3.14 -15.94
N ARG A 193 14.70 -2.31 -14.89
CA ARG A 193 15.92 -1.93 -14.18
C ARG A 193 16.17 -2.85 -12.98
N LYS A 194 17.31 -3.54 -13.00
CA LYS A 194 17.80 -4.32 -11.87
C LYS A 194 18.22 -3.38 -10.73
N ILE A 195 17.75 -3.64 -9.51
CA ILE A 195 18.17 -2.94 -8.30
C ILE A 195 19.47 -3.57 -7.77
N THR A 196 20.40 -2.71 -7.39
CA THR A 196 21.64 -3.03 -6.68
C THR A 196 21.61 -2.46 -5.26
N SER A 197 22.55 -2.87 -4.42
CA SER A 197 22.73 -2.31 -3.07
C SER A 197 23.09 -0.82 -3.06
N ASN A 198 23.53 -0.28 -4.19
CA ASN A 198 23.99 1.11 -4.35
C ASN A 198 22.89 2.05 -4.89
N ASP A 199 21.73 1.50 -5.24
CA ASP A 199 20.65 2.26 -5.83
C ASP A 199 19.79 2.96 -4.76
N VAL A 200 19.54 4.24 -4.99
CA VAL A 200 18.68 5.08 -4.15
C VAL A 200 17.72 5.91 -5.00
N TRP A 201 16.61 6.35 -4.43
CA TRP A 201 15.75 7.39 -4.99
C TRP A 201 15.85 8.64 -4.14
N VAL A 202 16.31 9.76 -4.71
CA VAL A 202 16.54 10.99 -3.95
C VAL A 202 15.20 11.65 -3.61
N ASP A 203 14.88 11.72 -2.32
CA ASP A 203 13.67 12.35 -1.78
C ASP A 203 13.94 13.73 -1.15
N ASP A 204 15.22 14.15 -1.06
CA ASP A 204 15.61 15.49 -0.63
C ASP A 204 15.16 16.56 -1.64
N SER A 205 14.12 17.31 -1.29
CA SER A 205 13.54 18.38 -2.13
C SER A 205 14.50 19.54 -2.39
N ASN A 206 15.59 19.68 -1.63
CA ASN A 206 16.61 20.71 -1.89
C ASN A 206 17.71 20.21 -2.84
N SER A 207 17.75 18.92 -3.16
CA SER A 207 18.77 18.36 -4.05
C SER A 207 18.44 18.66 -5.52
N LYS A 208 19.47 18.96 -6.32
CA LYS A 208 19.34 19.02 -7.79
C LYS A 208 18.95 17.68 -8.41
N LEU A 209 19.11 16.60 -7.66
CA LEU A 209 18.75 15.23 -8.05
C LEU A 209 17.37 14.82 -7.50
N TYR A 210 16.59 15.74 -6.93
CA TYR A 210 15.29 15.45 -6.35
C TYR A 210 14.38 14.64 -7.29
N ASN A 211 13.71 13.64 -6.72
CA ASN A 211 12.81 12.71 -7.39
C ASN A 211 13.46 11.99 -8.58
N THR A 212 14.70 11.52 -8.41
CA THR A 212 15.40 10.70 -9.40
C THR A 212 16.08 9.47 -8.77
N TRP A 213 16.18 8.42 -9.57
CA TRP A 213 16.92 7.21 -9.22
C TRP A 213 18.42 7.41 -9.47
N GLN A 214 19.23 7.37 -8.42
CA GLN A 214 20.68 7.57 -8.45
C GLN A 214 21.47 6.34 -7.96
N SER A 215 22.74 6.28 -8.38
CA SER A 215 23.76 5.48 -7.72
C SER A 215 24.38 6.32 -6.60
N ALA A 216 24.40 5.78 -5.37
CA ALA A 216 24.94 6.46 -4.20
C ALA A 216 26.44 6.75 -4.34
N SER A 217 27.23 5.74 -4.73
CA SER A 217 28.68 5.90 -4.91
C SER A 217 29.04 6.86 -6.05
N ALA A 218 28.30 6.85 -7.17
CA ALA A 218 28.62 7.72 -8.32
C ALA A 218 28.32 9.20 -8.05
N ASN A 219 27.47 9.50 -7.06
CA ASN A 219 27.05 10.86 -6.74
C ASN A 219 27.57 11.35 -5.39
N ASN A 220 28.48 10.61 -4.73
CA ASN A 220 29.03 10.93 -3.41
C ASN A 220 27.96 11.29 -2.35
N GLY A 221 26.73 10.77 -2.48
CA GLY A 221 25.64 11.06 -1.55
C GLY A 221 25.26 12.54 -1.43
N ARG A 222 25.25 13.31 -2.53
CA ARG A 222 24.95 14.77 -2.56
C ARG A 222 23.49 15.16 -2.23
N TRP A 223 22.84 14.43 -1.34
CA TRP A 223 21.49 14.66 -0.84
C TRP A 223 21.49 14.47 0.68
N LYS A 224 20.59 15.15 1.38
CA LYS A 224 20.38 14.93 2.82
C LYS A 224 19.67 13.62 3.10
N THR A 225 18.71 13.28 2.24
CA THR A 225 17.87 12.09 2.35
C THR A 225 17.70 11.43 0.98
N ALA A 226 17.60 10.11 1.00
CA ALA A 226 17.18 9.32 -0.15
C ALA A 226 16.61 7.98 0.33
N GLU A 227 15.62 7.50 -0.40
CA GLU A 227 15.03 6.19 -0.21
C GLU A 227 15.97 5.10 -0.75
N LYS A 228 16.20 4.05 0.05
CA LYS A 228 16.98 2.89 -0.37
C LYS A 228 16.15 2.00 -1.29
N MET A 229 16.64 1.72 -2.50
CA MET A 229 15.93 0.85 -3.43
C MET A 229 16.09 -0.64 -3.08
N ASN A 230 17.18 -1.02 -2.41
CA ASN A 230 17.46 -2.42 -2.08
C ASN A 230 16.69 -2.93 -0.84
N ILE A 231 15.36 -2.95 -0.91
CA ILE A 231 14.47 -3.49 0.13
C ILE A 231 13.53 -4.56 -0.43
N SER A 232 12.98 -5.44 0.42
CA SER A 232 12.18 -6.58 -0.02
C SER A 232 10.86 -6.21 -0.69
N GLN A 233 10.27 -5.08 -0.31
CA GLN A 233 9.10 -4.50 -0.98
C GLN A 233 9.36 -4.22 -2.45
N TYR A 234 10.63 -4.01 -2.84
CA TYR A 234 11.08 -3.71 -4.20
C TYR A 234 11.72 -4.92 -4.89
N ASP A 235 11.44 -6.14 -4.42
CA ASP A 235 11.72 -7.36 -5.21
C ASP A 235 11.18 -7.26 -6.63
N TYR A 236 10.00 -6.65 -6.78
CA TYR A 236 9.34 -6.31 -8.04
C TYR A 236 8.51 -5.04 -7.87
N GLY A 237 8.50 -4.19 -8.89
CA GLY A 237 7.64 -3.01 -8.93
C GLY A 237 7.77 -2.23 -10.23
N PHE A 238 7.10 -1.09 -10.30
CA PHE A 238 7.27 -0.13 -11.38
C PHE A 238 7.11 1.31 -10.88
N VAL A 239 7.72 2.25 -11.62
CA VAL A 239 7.60 3.68 -11.35
C VAL A 239 6.25 4.18 -11.82
N ILE A 240 5.52 4.85 -10.93
CA ILE A 240 4.37 5.67 -11.29
C ILE A 240 4.92 7.06 -11.57
N ASN A 241 4.71 7.59 -12.78
CA ASN A 241 5.29 8.85 -13.22
C ASN A 241 4.63 10.09 -12.61
N TYR A 242 4.58 10.14 -11.29
CA TYR A 242 4.16 11.29 -10.51
C TYR A 242 5.33 12.28 -10.35
N ASN A 243 5.02 13.59 -10.38
CA ASN A 243 5.99 14.68 -10.22
C ASN A 243 7.24 14.59 -11.13
N GLN A 244 7.04 14.28 -12.42
CA GLN A 244 8.15 14.20 -13.39
C GLN A 244 8.84 15.53 -13.64
N ALA A 245 8.14 16.65 -13.41
CA ALA A 245 8.75 17.98 -13.41
C ALA A 245 9.75 18.19 -12.27
N ARG A 246 9.79 17.27 -11.29
CA ARG A 246 10.63 17.32 -10.09
C ARG A 246 10.44 18.63 -9.32
N THR A 247 9.20 19.10 -9.25
CA THR A 247 8.85 20.29 -8.49
C THR A 247 9.10 20.01 -7.00
N PRO A 248 10.02 20.74 -6.35
CA PRO A 248 10.39 20.51 -4.95
C PRO A 248 9.17 20.46 -4.03
N GLY A 249 9.18 19.53 -3.08
CA GLY A 249 8.13 19.42 -2.07
C GLY A 249 6.80 18.84 -2.55
N LYS A 250 6.63 18.54 -3.85
CA LYS A 250 5.42 17.88 -4.36
C LYS A 250 5.40 16.37 -4.12
N GLY A 251 6.37 15.80 -3.41
CA GLY A 251 6.46 14.36 -3.15
C GLY A 251 7.28 13.61 -4.21
N SER A 252 7.91 12.52 -3.79
CA SER A 252 8.84 11.73 -4.59
C SER A 252 8.62 10.22 -4.43
N ALA A 253 9.37 9.41 -5.18
CA ALA A 253 9.44 7.96 -5.01
C ALA A 253 8.08 7.22 -5.02
N ILE A 254 7.16 7.64 -5.90
CA ILE A 254 5.83 7.01 -5.99
C ILE A 254 5.89 5.80 -6.91
N PHE A 255 5.72 4.63 -6.32
CA PHE A 255 5.84 3.34 -7.00
C PHE A 255 4.59 2.48 -6.86
N PHE A 256 4.51 1.47 -7.71
CA PHE A 256 3.68 0.29 -7.51
C PHE A 256 4.57 -0.89 -7.11
N HIS A 257 4.35 -1.50 -5.94
CA HIS A 257 5.28 -2.50 -5.41
C HIS A 257 4.63 -3.56 -4.50
N ILE A 258 5.45 -4.40 -3.88
CA ILE A 258 4.98 -5.47 -2.99
C ILE A 258 4.63 -4.88 -1.62
N ALA A 259 3.45 -5.21 -1.11
CA ALA A 259 2.97 -4.77 0.19
C ALA A 259 3.86 -5.31 1.32
N GLY A 260 4.23 -4.41 2.24
CA GLY A 260 4.86 -4.77 3.51
C GLY A 260 3.85 -5.22 4.55
N THR A 261 4.31 -5.42 5.78
CA THR A 261 3.48 -5.89 6.91
C THR A 261 2.72 -4.78 7.65
N SER A 262 2.94 -3.51 7.30
CA SER A 262 2.31 -2.33 7.92
C SER A 262 0.82 -2.17 7.58
N GLY A 263 0.38 -2.75 6.46
CA GLY A 263 -0.98 -2.54 5.93
C GLY A 263 -1.21 -1.19 5.24
N TYR A 264 -0.16 -0.42 4.98
CA TYR A 264 -0.19 0.84 4.23
C TYR A 264 1.20 1.20 3.68
N THR A 265 1.28 2.22 2.80
CA THR A 265 2.52 2.79 2.26
C THR A 265 2.72 4.24 2.71
N ALA A 266 3.83 4.87 2.33
CA ALA A 266 4.03 6.33 2.48
C ALA A 266 3.47 7.15 1.30
N GLY A 267 2.79 6.52 0.34
CA GLY A 267 2.25 7.18 -0.85
C GLY A 267 2.23 6.29 -2.10
N CYS A 268 3.00 5.21 -2.11
CA CYS A 268 2.97 4.18 -3.13
C CYS A 268 1.64 3.41 -3.17
N THR A 269 1.39 2.69 -4.26
CA THR A 269 0.38 1.62 -4.30
C THR A 269 1.07 0.28 -4.11
N ALA A 270 0.51 -0.61 -3.30
CA ALA A 270 1.11 -1.91 -3.05
C ALA A 270 0.11 -3.07 -2.98
N THR A 271 0.54 -4.26 -3.40
CA THR A 271 -0.26 -5.50 -3.36
C THR A 271 0.64 -6.72 -3.14
N SER A 272 0.08 -7.93 -3.13
CA SER A 272 0.87 -9.16 -2.93
C SER A 272 1.93 -9.34 -4.03
N LYS A 273 3.03 -10.04 -3.71
CA LYS A 273 4.09 -10.37 -4.68
C LYS A 273 3.55 -11.04 -5.94
N THR A 274 2.62 -11.99 -5.77
CA THR A 274 1.96 -12.68 -6.88
C THR A 274 1.19 -11.70 -7.78
N ASN A 275 0.46 -10.76 -7.18
CA ASN A 275 -0.30 -9.76 -7.93
C ASN A 275 0.63 -8.79 -8.68
N VAL A 276 1.71 -8.32 -8.03
CA VAL A 276 2.72 -7.45 -8.69
C VAL A 276 3.33 -8.15 -9.90
N VAL A 277 3.76 -9.42 -9.74
CA VAL A 277 4.33 -10.21 -10.85
C VAL A 277 3.32 -10.42 -11.97
N SER A 278 2.06 -10.73 -11.65
CA SER A 278 0.98 -10.87 -12.63
C SER A 278 0.79 -9.59 -13.46
N ILE A 279 0.71 -8.43 -12.79
CA ILE A 279 0.56 -7.12 -13.44
C ILE A 279 1.78 -6.80 -14.30
N LEU A 280 3.00 -7.02 -13.80
CA LEU A 280 4.23 -6.78 -14.56
C LEU A 280 4.30 -7.60 -15.85
N LYS A 281 3.96 -8.89 -15.81
CA LYS A 281 3.90 -9.75 -17.00
C LYS A 281 2.87 -9.28 -18.02
N TRP A 282 1.78 -8.69 -17.56
CA TRP A 282 0.72 -8.15 -18.42
C TRP A 282 1.10 -6.81 -19.06
N LEU A 283 1.84 -5.94 -18.37
CA LEU A 283 2.22 -4.62 -18.88
C LEU A 283 3.04 -4.71 -20.18
N ASP A 284 2.64 -3.92 -21.16
CA ASP A 284 3.22 -3.86 -22.50
C ASP A 284 3.43 -2.40 -22.93
N PRO A 285 4.68 -1.93 -23.11
CA PRO A 285 4.94 -0.53 -23.45
C PRO A 285 4.33 -0.12 -24.80
N ALA A 286 4.16 -1.05 -25.75
CA ALA A 286 3.51 -0.77 -27.03
C ALA A 286 2.01 -0.45 -26.86
N LYS A 287 1.40 -0.85 -25.74
CA LYS A 287 0.01 -0.55 -25.38
C LYS A 287 -0.13 0.74 -24.55
N LYS A 288 0.96 1.47 -24.31
CA LYS A 288 1.00 2.78 -23.61
C LYS A 288 0.23 2.73 -22.28
N PRO A 289 0.66 1.92 -21.32
CA PRO A 289 -0.10 1.68 -20.11
C PRO A 289 -0.25 2.94 -19.26
N LEU A 290 -1.46 3.14 -18.74
CA LEU A 290 -1.81 4.21 -17.81
C LEU A 290 -2.19 3.62 -16.45
N ILE A 291 -1.99 4.40 -15.40
CA ILE A 291 -2.52 4.13 -14.06
C ILE A 291 -3.32 5.35 -13.59
N ILE A 292 -4.57 5.12 -13.20
CA ILE A 292 -5.41 6.10 -12.52
C ILE A 292 -5.47 5.72 -11.04
N GLN A 293 -5.21 6.67 -10.17
CA GLN A 293 -5.38 6.53 -8.72
C GLN A 293 -6.43 7.56 -8.29
N THR A 294 -7.57 7.12 -7.75
CA THR A 294 -8.66 8.03 -7.40
C THR A 294 -9.65 7.40 -6.41
N PRO A 295 -10.29 8.20 -5.54
CA PRO A 295 -11.47 7.73 -4.84
C PRO A 295 -12.65 7.53 -5.80
N LEU A 296 -13.57 6.64 -5.44
CA LEU A 296 -14.71 6.24 -6.29
C LEU A 296 -15.62 7.41 -6.68
N ASN A 297 -15.83 8.37 -5.78
CA ASN A 297 -16.63 9.58 -6.01
C ASN A 297 -16.04 10.51 -7.09
N LYS A 298 -14.76 10.37 -7.45
CA LYS A 298 -14.08 11.19 -8.45
C LYS A 298 -13.81 10.47 -9.77
N LEU A 299 -14.24 9.22 -9.94
CA LEU A 299 -13.97 8.44 -11.17
C LEU A 299 -14.47 9.09 -12.47
N SER A 300 -15.51 9.92 -12.40
CA SER A 300 -16.08 10.60 -13.58
C SER A 300 -15.20 11.69 -14.17
N GLN A 301 -14.10 12.09 -13.50
CA GLN A 301 -13.21 13.15 -13.98
C GLN A 301 -12.23 12.69 -15.08
N TYR A 302 -12.15 11.39 -15.35
CA TYR A 302 -11.15 10.79 -16.24
C TYR A 302 -11.66 10.48 -17.64
#